data_AF-A0AB34GCR0-F1
#
_entry.id   AF-A0AB34GCR0-F1
#
_cell.length_a   1.000
_cell.length_b   1.000
_cell.length_c   1.000
_cell.angle_alpha   90.00
_cell.angle_beta   90.00
_cell.angle_gamma   90.00
#
_symmetry.space_group_name_H-M   'P 1'
#
loop_
_entity.id
_entity.type
_entity.pdbx_description
1 polymer ?
#
loop_
_entity_poly.entity_id
_entity_poly.type
_entity_poly.pdbx_seq_one_letter_code
_entity_poly.pdbx_strand_id
1 'polypeptide(L)'
;MTKVQTAVVVLKVFHGSGKRSYFELESSGLRDEIRYHYIHDGKPRTEALPYRMADGQWHKVALSVSASHLLLHVDCNRYDFAFDLS
;
A
#
# COMPACT_ATOMS: atom_id res chain seq x y z
N MET A 1 -19.17 9.53 14.59
CA MET A 1 -18.56 9.04 13.32
C MET A 1 -18.02 7.65 13.58
N THR A 2 -18.57 6.63 12.93
CA THR A 2 -18.26 5.22 13.16
C THR A 2 -16.93 4.87 12.50
N LYS A 3 -15.96 4.35 13.26
CA LYS A 3 -14.70 3.82 12.71
C LYS A 3 -15.03 2.66 11.77
N VAL A 4 -14.64 2.75 10.49
CA VAL A 4 -14.84 1.67 9.52
C VAL A 4 -13.80 0.59 9.84
N GLN A 5 -14.21 -0.47 10.52
CA GLN A 5 -13.35 -1.55 11.03
C GLN A 5 -12.98 -2.59 9.94
N THR A 6 -12.71 -2.13 8.72
CA THR A 6 -12.51 -3.03 7.59
C THR A 6 -11.08 -2.94 7.11
N ALA A 7 -10.47 -4.10 6.87
CA ALA A 7 -9.24 -4.23 6.10
C ALA A 7 -9.63 -4.52 4.65
N VAL A 8 -9.30 -3.63 3.73
CA VAL A 8 -9.69 -3.75 2.32
C VAL A 8 -8.48 -3.51 1.44
N VAL A 9 -8.28 -4.42 0.47
CA VAL A 9 -7.29 -4.21 -0.59
C VAL A 9 -7.82 -3.15 -1.55
N VAL A 10 -7.14 -2.00 -1.58
CA VAL A 10 -7.49 -0.85 -2.42
C VAL A 10 -6.94 -1.03 -3.83
N LEU A 11 -5.74 -1.61 -3.94
CA LEU A 11 -5.08 -1.83 -5.21
C LEU A 11 -4.28 -3.14 -5.18
N LYS A 12 -4.33 -3.88 -6.29
CA LYS A 12 -3.51 -5.08 -6.48
C LYS A 12 -2.93 -5.07 -7.88
N VAL A 13 -1.61 -5.20 -7.98
CA VAL A 13 -0.85 -5.25 -9.23
C VAL A 13 -0.28 -6.64 -9.40
N PHE A 14 -0.46 -7.22 -10.58
CA PHE A 14 0.04 -8.54 -10.93
C PHE A 14 1.13 -8.43 -11.98
N HIS A 15 2.15 -9.28 -11.88
CA HIS A 15 3.17 -9.44 -12.91
C HIS A 15 3.12 -10.86 -13.46
N GLY A 16 3.02 -11.02 -14.78
CA GLY A 16 3.00 -12.33 -15.46
C GLY A 16 1.69 -13.11 -15.28
N SER A 17 1.79 -14.44 -15.21
CA SER A 17 0.66 -15.41 -15.34
C SER A 17 -0.27 -15.53 -14.12
N GLY A 18 -0.39 -14.47 -13.30
CA GLY A 18 -1.54 -14.28 -12.40
C GLY A 18 -1.58 -15.10 -11.11
N LYS A 19 -0.51 -15.81 -10.72
CA LYS A 19 -0.49 -16.58 -9.46
C LYS A 19 0.07 -15.82 -8.25
N ARG A 20 0.82 -14.74 -8.46
CA ARG A 20 1.37 -13.90 -7.38
C ARG A 20 1.18 -12.43 -7.72
N SER A 21 0.67 -11.68 -6.77
CA SER A 21 0.65 -10.21 -6.81
C SER A 21 2.08 -9.70 -6.65
N TYR A 22 2.46 -8.78 -7.52
CA TYR A 22 3.73 -8.08 -7.41
C TYR A 22 3.67 -7.01 -6.34
N PHE A 23 2.51 -6.35 -6.23
CA PHE A 23 2.25 -5.31 -5.26
C PHE A 23 0.78 -5.34 -4.82
N GLU A 24 0.53 -5.19 -3.53
CA GLU A 24 -0.81 -5.01 -2.94
C GLU A 24 -0.81 -3.82 -2.00
N LEU A 25 -1.81 -2.96 -2.11
CA LEU A 25 -2.07 -1.87 -1.18
C LEU A 25 -3.35 -2.18 -0.42
N GLU A 26 -3.25 -2.24 0.89
CA GLU A 26 -4.33 -2.53 1.81
C GLU A 26 -4.54 -1.34 2.75
N SER A 27 -5.79 -0.89 2.86
CA SER A 27 -6.20 0.05 3.91
C SER A 27 -6.70 -0.75 5.11
N SER A 28 -6.09 -0.54 6.27
CA SER A 28 -6.48 -1.18 7.53
C SER A 28 -7.14 -0.16 8.45
N GLY A 29 -8.46 -0.08 8.38
CA GLY A 29 -9.24 0.79 9.27
C GLY A 29 -9.23 0.34 10.74
N LEU A 30 -8.86 -0.91 11.03
CA LEU A 30 -8.70 -1.39 12.42
C LEU A 30 -7.45 -0.79 13.08
N ARG A 31 -6.35 -0.76 12.33
CA ARG A 31 -5.03 -0.31 12.81
C ARG A 31 -4.73 1.15 12.49
N ASP A 32 -5.62 1.82 11.76
CA ASP A 32 -5.41 3.19 11.28
C ASP A 32 -4.11 3.31 10.47
N GLU A 33 -3.84 2.28 9.66
CA GLU A 33 -2.62 2.09 8.88
C GLU A 33 -2.95 1.76 7.43
N ILE A 34 -2.07 2.18 6.52
CA ILE A 34 -1.99 1.62 5.18
C ILE A 34 -0.86 0.59 5.20
N ARG A 35 -1.16 -0.60 4.68
CA ARG A 35 -0.20 -1.68 4.53
C ARG A 35 0.04 -1.91 3.05
N TYR A 36 1.28 -2.18 2.69
CA TYR A 36 1.58 -2.62 1.34
C TYR A 36 2.48 -3.83 1.34
N HIS A 37 2.17 -4.76 0.44
CA HIS A 37 2.85 -6.02 0.26
C HIS A 37 3.52 -5.98 -1.11
N TYR A 38 4.82 -6.29 -1.18
CA TYR A 38 5.54 -6.33 -2.44
C TYR A 38 6.51 -7.50 -2.49
N ILE A 39 6.87 -7.91 -3.70
CA ILE A 39 7.90 -8.93 -3.91
C ILE A 39 9.18 -8.24 -4.35
N HIS A 40 10.22 -8.35 -3.53
CA HIS A 40 11.56 -7.90 -3.87
C HIS A 40 12.54 -9.07 -3.76
N ASP A 41 13.33 -9.28 -4.82
CA ASP A 41 14.27 -10.41 -4.94
C ASP A 41 13.61 -11.77 -4.62
N GLY A 42 12.37 -11.97 -5.11
CA GLY A 42 11.59 -13.18 -4.88
C GLY A 42 11.06 -13.37 -3.45
N LYS A 43 11.38 -12.46 -2.51
CA LYS A 43 10.91 -12.50 -1.12
C LYS A 43 9.74 -11.53 -0.92
N PRO A 44 8.62 -11.98 -0.32
CA PRO A 44 7.54 -11.08 0.05
C PRO A 44 7.99 -10.20 1.21
N ARG A 45 7.80 -8.89 1.06
CA ARG A 45 8.01 -7.87 2.09
C ARG A 45 6.66 -7.21 2.38
N THR A 46 6.48 -6.80 3.63
CA THR A 46 5.27 -6.10 4.08
C THR A 46 5.70 -4.91 4.90
N GLU A 47 5.19 -3.75 4.53
CA GLU A 47 5.47 -2.50 5.20
C GLU A 47 4.14 -1.85 5.61
N ALA A 48 4.14 -1.18 6.75
CA ALA A 48 2.97 -0.50 7.28
C ALA A 48 3.34 0.95 7.59
N LEU A 49 2.50 1.88 7.15
CA LEU A 49 2.60 3.29 7.48
C LEU A 49 1.38 3.75 8.27
N PRO A 50 1.59 4.55 9.33
CA PRO A 50 0.50 5.13 10.11
C PRO A 50 -0.22 6.16 9.25
N TYR A 51 -1.32 5.75 8.63
CA TYR A 51 -2.19 6.62 7.85
C TYR A 51 -3.61 6.07 7.88
N ARG A 52 -4.55 6.90 8.34
CA ARG A 52 -5.94 6.53 8.49
C ARG A 52 -6.73 6.86 7.23
N MET A 53 -6.85 5.89 6.34
CA MET A 53 -7.60 6.03 5.08
C MET A 53 -9.09 5.59 5.19
N ALA A 54 -9.48 4.94 6.29
CA ALA A 54 -10.82 4.42 6.53
C ALA A 54 -11.59 5.30 7.55
N ASP A 55 -11.57 6.61 7.35
CA ASP A 55 -12.23 7.60 8.21
C ASP A 55 -13.65 7.99 7.75
N GLY A 56 -14.07 7.50 6.57
CA GLY A 56 -15.35 7.81 5.95
C GLY A 56 -15.32 9.03 5.03
N GLN A 57 -14.15 9.60 4.76
CA GLN A 57 -13.91 10.65 3.77
C GLN A 57 -13.28 10.07 2.49
N TRP A 58 -13.35 10.85 1.42
CA TRP A 58 -12.66 10.51 0.17
C TRP A 58 -11.21 10.94 0.23
N HIS A 59 -10.30 9.99 0.04
CA HIS A 59 -8.87 10.24 -0.08
C HIS A 59 -8.40 10.11 -1.53
N LYS A 60 -7.45 10.96 -1.93
CA LYS A 60 -6.79 10.88 -3.24
C LYS A 60 -5.49 10.12 -3.09
N VAL A 61 -5.39 8.98 -3.78
CA VAL A 61 -4.20 8.13 -3.80
C VAL A 61 -3.58 8.16 -5.19
N ALA A 62 -2.27 8.43 -5.26
CA ALA A 62 -1.48 8.24 -6.46
C ALA A 62 -0.28 7.33 -6.15
N LEU A 63 -0.09 6.30 -6.96
CA LEU A 63 0.98 5.33 -6.80
C LEU A 63 1.85 5.31 -8.06
N SER A 64 3.16 5.38 -7.86
CA SER A 64 4.15 5.10 -8.90
C SER A 64 5.07 3.99 -8.42
N VAL A 65 5.21 2.96 -9.26
CA VAL A 65 6.06 1.80 -8.99
C VAL A 65 7.13 1.75 -10.07
N SER A 66 8.38 1.64 -9.63
CA SER A 66 9.55 1.45 -10.50
C SER A 66 10.26 0.14 -10.14
N ALA A 67 11.39 -0.16 -10.77
CA ALA A 67 12.18 -1.35 -10.45
C ALA A 67 12.84 -1.30 -9.06
N SER A 68 13.10 -0.10 -8.52
CA SER A 68 13.87 0.10 -7.28
C SER A 68 13.17 0.98 -6.24
N HIS A 69 12.16 1.76 -6.63
CA HIS A 69 11.44 2.67 -5.75
C HIS A 69 9.93 2.55 -5.88
N LEU A 70 9.25 2.76 -4.76
CA LEU A 70 7.82 2.94 -4.67
C LEU A 70 7.52 4.34 -4.13
N LEU A 71 6.70 5.06 -4.88
CA LEU A 71 6.28 6.42 -4.53
C LEU A 71 4.77 6.43 -4.34
N LEU A 72 4.34 6.64 -3.09
CA LEU A 72 2.94 6.72 -2.71
C LEU A 72 2.62 8.16 -2.32
N HIS A 73 1.56 8.71 -2.90
CA HIS A 73 0.96 9.97 -2.46
C HIS A 73 -0.44 9.71 -1.93
N VAL A 74 -0.70 10.16 -0.71
CA VAL A 74 -2.05 10.16 -0.13
C VAL A 74 -2.37 11.57 0.37
N ASP A 75 -3.37 12.21 -0.22
CA ASP A 75 -3.77 13.60 0.09
C ASP A 75 -2.58 14.58 0.12
N CYS A 76 -1.73 14.51 -0.91
CA CYS A 76 -0.50 15.32 -1.05
C CYS A 76 0.64 14.98 -0.07
N ASN A 77 0.47 13.99 0.82
CA ASN A 77 1.58 13.47 1.61
C ASN A 77 2.37 12.47 0.76
N ARG A 78 3.68 12.72 0.61
CA ARG A 78 4.59 11.88 -0.16
C ARG A 78 5.28 10.87 0.76
N TYR A 79 5.23 9.61 0.35
CA TYR A 79 5.99 8.51 0.94
C TYR A 79 6.85 7.87 -0.14
N ASP A 80 8.17 7.86 0.07
CA ASP A 80 9.17 7.35 -0.85
C ASP A 80 9.88 6.16 -0.20
N PHE A 81 9.79 5.00 -0.84
CA PHE A 81 10.34 3.75 -0.33
C PHE A 81 11.29 3.17 -1.37
N ALA A 82 12.57 3.10 -1.03
CA ALA A 82 13.54 2.34 -1.80
C ALA A 82 13.41 0.85 -1.44
N PHE A 83 13.34 -0.02 -2.43
CA PHE A 83 13.34 -1.47 -2.21
C PHE A 83 14.68 -2.01 -1.69
N ASP A 84 15.73 -1.18 -1.64
CA ASP A 84 17.13 -1.53 -1.38
C ASP A 84 17.64 -1.21 0.04
N LEU A 85 16.77 -0.99 1.04
CA LEU A 85 17.20 -0.71 2.41
C LEU A 85 16.38 -1.47 3.46
N SER A 86 16.55 -2.81 3.54
CA SER A 86 16.29 -3.60 4.76
C SER A 86 16.99 -4.97 4.75
#